data_AF-A0A4Q3MHB2-F1
#
_entry.id   AF-A0A4Q3MHB2-F1
#
_cell.length_a   1.000
_cell.length_b   1.000
_cell.length_c   1.000
_cell.angle_alpha   90.00
_cell.angle_beta   90.00
_cell.angle_gamma   90.00
#
_symmetry.space_group_name_H-M   'P 1'
#
loop_
_entity.id
_entity.type
_entity.pdbx_description
1 polymer ?
#
loop_
_entity_poly.entity_id
_entity_poly.type
_entity_poly.pdbx_seq_one_letter_code
_entity_poly.pdbx_strand_id
1 'polypeptide(L)'
;MTTFPNSPKLLKGGIVLIDPQTSVVQRIITLQYNPDSITRSLQVQGAGEGADHSEALRIKGPPVETIKLEVELDLTDPLEFPDKNRVAVLLGLQPQLAAL
;
A
#
# COMPACT_ATOMS: atom_id res chain seq x y z
N MET A 1 -17.19 7.72 24.15
CA MET A 1 -17.05 9.17 23.84
C MET A 1 -17.93 9.45 22.65
N THR A 2 -18.92 10.34 22.79
CA THR A 2 -19.85 10.69 21.71
C THR A 2 -19.21 11.73 20.81
N THR A 3 -18.85 11.35 19.59
CA THR A 3 -18.25 12.23 18.57
C THR A 3 -19.22 13.35 18.18
N PHE A 4 -18.70 14.57 17.99
CA PHE A 4 -19.47 15.74 17.55
C PHE A 4 -20.10 15.48 16.16
N PRO A 5 -21.41 15.65 15.95
CA PRO A 5 -22.08 15.30 14.69
C PRO A 5 -21.53 16.02 13.45
N ASN A 6 -20.92 17.19 13.62
CA ASN A 6 -20.32 18.01 12.57
C ASN A 6 -18.79 17.86 12.46
N SER A 7 -18.18 16.88 13.13
CA SER A 7 -16.75 16.62 12.94
C SER A 7 -16.49 16.07 11.53
N PRO A 8 -15.39 16.48 10.86
CA PRO A 8 -15.00 15.94 9.56
C PRO A 8 -14.90 14.42 9.60
N LYS A 9 -15.33 13.75 8.53
CA LYS A 9 -15.08 12.32 8.36
C LYS A 9 -13.59 12.11 8.09
N LEU A 10 -12.88 11.51 9.03
CA LEU A 10 -11.49 11.11 8.82
C LEU A 10 -11.45 9.92 7.85
N LEU A 11 -10.89 10.14 6.67
CA LEU A 11 -10.60 9.07 5.72
C LEU A 11 -9.23 8.48 6.04
N LYS A 12 -9.17 7.16 6.24
CA LYS A 12 -7.92 6.42 6.36
C LYS A 12 -7.48 5.93 4.99
N GLY A 13 -6.19 6.00 4.71
CA GLY A 13 -5.57 5.36 3.56
C GLY A 13 -5.69 3.83 3.63
N GLY A 14 -5.62 3.18 2.48
CA GLY A 14 -5.70 1.73 2.39
C GLY A 14 -5.24 1.20 1.04
N ILE A 15 -4.77 -0.05 1.02
CA ILE A 15 -4.46 -0.79 -0.18
C ILE A 15 -5.69 -1.62 -0.55
N VAL A 16 -6.19 -1.44 -1.76
CA VAL A 16 -7.37 -2.16 -2.26
C VAL A 16 -6.94 -3.07 -3.40
N LEU A 17 -7.14 -4.37 -3.23
CA LEU A 17 -7.00 -5.34 -4.29
C LEU A 17 -8.33 -5.45 -5.03
N ILE A 18 -8.30 -5.16 -6.33
CA ILE A 18 -9.45 -5.26 -7.22
C ILE A 18 -9.18 -6.28 -8.32
N ASP A 19 -10.22 -6.98 -8.73
CA ASP A 19 -10.19 -7.81 -9.92
C ASP A 19 -10.12 -6.90 -11.17
N PRO A 20 -9.10 -7.06 -12.05
CA PRO A 20 -8.90 -6.14 -13.16
C PRO A 20 -9.96 -6.25 -14.27
N GLN A 21 -10.71 -7.36 -14.34
CA GLN A 21 -11.71 -7.59 -15.39
C GLN A 21 -13.10 -7.15 -14.95
N THR A 22 -13.44 -7.42 -13.68
CA THR A 22 -14.78 -7.19 -13.13
C THR A 22 -14.87 -5.97 -12.22
N SER A 23 -13.73 -5.37 -11.84
CA SER A 23 -13.62 -4.28 -10.87
C SER A 23 -14.16 -4.62 -9.47
N VAL A 24 -14.34 -5.91 -9.17
CA VAL A 24 -14.80 -6.36 -7.86
C VAL A 24 -13.68 -6.19 -6.83
N VAL A 25 -14.01 -5.63 -5.67
CA VAL A 25 -13.07 -5.52 -4.54
C VAL A 25 -12.86 -6.91 -3.94
N GLN A 26 -11.63 -7.41 -4.02
CA GLN A 26 -11.25 -8.71 -3.47
C GLN A 26 -10.76 -8.58 -2.03
N ARG A 27 -10.02 -7.50 -1.73
CA ARG A 27 -9.44 -7.28 -0.41
C ARG A 27 -9.21 -5.81 -0.15
N ILE A 28 -9.39 -5.41 1.10
CA ILE A 28 -9.07 -4.07 1.59
C ILE A 28 -8.12 -4.23 2.78
N ILE A 29 -6.96 -3.58 2.70
CA ILE A 29 -5.99 -3.48 3.79
C ILE A 29 -5.97 -2.03 4.22
N THR A 30 -6.65 -1.72 5.33
CA THR A 30 -6.70 -0.37 5.89
C THR A 30 -5.41 -0.07 6.64
N LEU A 31 -4.82 1.10 6.39
CA LEU A 31 -3.63 1.56 7.09
C LEU A 31 -3.98 2.16 8.46
N GLN A 32 -3.07 2.05 9.42
CA GLN A 32 -3.23 2.67 10.74
C GLN A 32 -3.16 4.19 10.65
N TYR A 33 -2.16 4.67 9.92
CA TYR A 33 -1.92 6.07 9.58
C TYR A 33 -1.92 6.27 8.06
N ASN A 34 -2.13 7.50 7.62
CA ASN A 34 -1.99 7.83 6.20
C ASN A 34 -0.50 7.77 5.81
N PRO A 35 -0.17 7.31 4.58
CA PRO A 35 1.21 7.26 4.15
C PRO A 35 1.80 8.67 4.09
N ASP A 36 3.06 8.80 4.51
CA ASP A 36 3.80 10.06 4.42
C ASP A 36 4.11 10.41 2.97
N SER A 37 4.46 9.40 2.16
CA SER A 37 4.78 9.58 0.76
C SER A 37 4.23 8.43 -0.11
N ILE A 38 3.77 8.81 -1.30
CA ILE A 38 3.37 7.88 -2.37
C ILE A 38 4.13 8.28 -3.63
N THR A 39 4.98 7.39 -4.13
CA THR A 39 5.74 7.62 -5.35
C THR A 39 5.34 6.60 -6.41
N ARG A 40 5.01 7.07 -7.61
CA ARG A 40 4.73 6.24 -8.77
C ARG A 40 5.81 6.47 -9.82
N SER A 41 6.48 5.40 -10.25
CA SER A 41 7.44 5.43 -11.35
C SER A 41 7.01 4.47 -12.47
N LEU A 42 7.29 4.88 -13.71
CA LEU A 42 7.00 4.11 -14.92
C LEU A 42 8.31 3.96 -15.70
N GLN A 43 8.85 2.76 -15.78
CA GLN A 43 10.08 2.48 -16.53
C GLN A 43 9.74 1.86 -17.88
N VAL A 44 10.11 2.54 -18.97
CA VAL A 44 9.89 2.03 -20.33
C VAL A 44 10.78 0.82 -20.59
N GLN A 45 10.20 -0.24 -21.16
CA GLN A 45 10.93 -1.43 -21.58
C GLN A 45 11.45 -1.27 -23.02
N GLY A 46 12.64 -0.67 -23.17
CA GLY A 46 13.29 -0.44 -24.46
C GLY A 46 14.34 -1.50 -24.86
N ALA A 47 15.04 -1.26 -25.98
CA ALA A 47 16.25 -2.00 -26.34
C ALA A 47 17.40 -1.61 -25.38
N GLY A 48 18.19 -2.58 -24.94
CA GLY A 48 19.23 -2.38 -23.91
C GLY A 48 20.39 -1.48 -24.37
N GLU A 49 21.25 -1.09 -23.43
CA GLU A 49 22.46 -0.30 -23.71
C GLU A 49 23.31 -1.00 -24.78
N GLY A 50 23.43 -0.38 -25.97
CA GLY A 50 24.25 -0.87 -27.08
C GLY A 50 23.51 -1.28 -28.36
N ALA A 51 22.19 -1.10 -28.45
CA ALA A 51 21.45 -1.32 -29.71
C ALA A 51 21.61 -0.14 -30.69
N ASP A 52 21.85 -0.47 -31.97
CA ASP A 52 21.98 0.47 -33.09
C ASP A 52 20.84 1.51 -33.09
N HIS A 53 21.15 2.77 -33.39
CA HIS A 53 20.21 3.90 -33.33
C HIS A 53 18.90 3.69 -34.14
N SER A 54 18.89 2.74 -35.08
CA SER A 54 17.70 2.34 -35.86
C SER A 54 16.77 1.33 -35.17
N GLU A 55 17.21 0.68 -34.09
CA GLU A 55 16.41 -0.25 -33.26
C GLU A 55 15.98 0.36 -31.91
N ALA A 56 16.42 1.58 -31.60
CA ALA A 56 16.27 2.26 -30.31
C ALA A 56 14.82 2.56 -29.87
N LEU A 57 13.85 2.51 -30.79
CA LEU A 57 12.43 2.76 -30.50
C LEU A 57 11.59 1.49 -30.36
N ARG A 58 12.21 0.30 -30.36
CA ARG A 58 11.48 -0.96 -30.20
C ARG A 58 11.11 -1.15 -28.73
N ILE A 59 9.88 -0.77 -28.40
CA ILE A 59 9.27 -1.01 -27.09
C ILE A 59 8.96 -2.51 -27.01
N LYS A 60 9.49 -3.19 -25.98
CA LYS A 60 9.29 -4.62 -25.75
C LYS A 60 7.94 -4.95 -25.12
N GLY A 61 7.30 -3.96 -24.48
CA GLY A 61 6.03 -4.12 -23.80
C GLY A 61 5.61 -2.87 -23.03
N PRO A 62 4.49 -2.92 -22.30
CA PRO A 62 4.06 -1.83 -21.42
C PRO A 62 5.14 -1.50 -20.38
N PRO A 63 5.20 -0.23 -19.91
CA PRO A 63 6.18 0.16 -18.90
C PRO A 63 5.99 -0.64 -17.62
N VAL A 64 7.09 -0.92 -16.92
CA VAL A 64 7.03 -1.46 -15.57
C VAL A 64 6.59 -0.33 -14.65
N GLU A 65 5.43 -0.51 -14.03
CA GLU A 65 4.91 0.40 -13.02
C GLU A 65 5.34 -0.04 -11.63
N THR A 66 5.95 0.89 -10.89
CA THR A 66 6.30 0.69 -9.48
C THR A 66 5.62 1.76 -8.65
N ILE A 67 4.81 1.33 -7.69
CA ILE A 67 4.24 2.20 -6.66
C ILE A 67 4.99 1.91 -5.37
N LYS A 68 5.69 2.93 -4.85
CA LYS A 68 6.35 2.89 -3.55
C LYS A 68 5.51 3.68 -2.54
N LEU A 69 5.26 3.06 -1.40
CA LEU A 69 4.50 3.62 -0.29
C LEU A 69 5.36 3.63 0.98
N GLU A 70 5.33 4.73 1.72
CA GLU A 70 5.98 4.85 3.03
C GLU A 70 4.90 4.96 4.10
N VAL A 71 4.82 3.95 4.97
CA VAL A 71 3.78 3.81 5.98
C VAL A 71 4.38 3.46 7.34
N GLU A 72 3.76 4.01 8.38
CA GLU A 72 4.09 3.71 9.77
C GLU A 72 3.11 2.69 10.35
N LEU A 73 3.65 1.74 11.12
CA LEU A 73 2.90 0.72 11.84
C LEU A 73 3.36 0.73 13.29
N ASP A 74 2.42 0.87 14.23
CA ASP A 74 2.70 0.98 15.66
C ASP A 74 1.79 0.07 16.49
N LEU A 75 2.34 -0.48 17.57
CA LEU A 75 1.65 -1.29 18.56
C LEU A 75 1.56 -0.63 19.94
N THR A 76 2.03 0.61 20.11
CA THR A 76 2.06 1.30 21.40
C THR A 76 0.67 1.35 22.05
N ASP A 77 -0.36 1.81 21.32
CA ASP A 77 -1.73 1.84 21.86
C ASP A 77 -2.31 0.43 22.13
N PRO A 78 -2.16 -0.57 21.22
CA PRO A 78 -2.54 -1.93 21.54
C PRO A 78 -1.86 -2.49 22.81
N LEU A 79 -0.57 -2.20 23.00
CA LEU A 79 0.23 -2.71 24.11
C LEU A 79 -0.08 -2.01 25.44
N GLU A 80 -0.67 -0.81 25.42
CA GLU A 80 -1.18 -0.15 26.63
C GLU A 80 -2.32 -0.96 27.30
N PHE A 81 -3.09 -1.71 26.50
CA PHE A 81 -4.20 -2.56 26.97
C PHE A 81 -3.99 -4.04 26.61
N PRO A 82 -3.00 -4.72 27.22
CA PRO A 82 -2.61 -6.07 26.82
C PRO A 82 -3.73 -7.11 26.98
N ASP A 83 -4.59 -6.94 27.98
CA ASP A 83 -5.74 -7.84 28.23
C ASP A 83 -6.78 -7.78 27.10
N LYS A 84 -6.90 -6.63 26.42
CA LYS A 84 -7.82 -6.42 25.29
C LYS A 84 -7.17 -6.74 23.95
N ASN A 85 -5.84 -6.72 23.89
CA ASN A 85 -5.07 -6.83 22.65
C ASN A 85 -4.06 -7.99 22.68
N ARG A 86 -4.54 -9.16 23.11
CA ARG A 86 -3.70 -10.35 23.29
C ARG A 86 -2.97 -10.79 22.01
N VAL A 87 -3.55 -10.53 20.84
CA VAL A 87 -2.92 -10.79 19.53
C VAL A 87 -1.70 -9.91 19.32
N ALA A 88 -1.78 -8.61 19.65
CA ALA A 88 -0.64 -7.70 19.54
C ALA A 88 0.50 -8.09 20.47
N VAL A 89 0.19 -8.57 21.68
CA VAL A 89 1.18 -9.05 22.65
C VAL A 89 1.89 -10.32 22.18
N LEU A 90 1.15 -11.26 21.58
CA LEU A 90 1.69 -12.57 21.19
C LEU A 90 2.40 -12.56 19.85
N LEU A 91 1.87 -11.83 18.87
CA LEU A 91 2.33 -11.88 17.47
C LEU A 91 2.96 -10.58 16.99
N GLY A 92 2.89 -9.51 17.79
CA GLY A 92 3.40 -8.21 17.38
C GLY A 92 2.75 -7.71 16.09
N LEU A 93 3.57 -7.16 15.19
CA LEU A 93 3.14 -6.59 13.90
C LEU A 93 3.00 -7.66 12.80
N GLN A 94 3.31 -8.92 13.10
CA GLN A 94 3.33 -9.99 12.12
C GLN A 94 1.99 -10.12 11.36
N PRO A 95 0.80 -10.02 11.99
CA PRO A 95 -0.45 -10.14 11.26
C PRO A 95 -0.68 -9.00 10.25
N GLN A 96 -0.26 -7.78 10.59
CA GLN A 96 -0.35 -6.64 9.67
C GLN A 96 0.62 -6.79 8.50
N LEU A 97 1.86 -7.23 8.76
CA LEU A 97 2.87 -7.44 7.73
C LEU A 97 2.51 -8.60 6.79
N ALA A 98 1.98 -9.70 7.34
CA ALA A 98 1.53 -10.84 6.54
C ALA A 98 0.29 -10.54 5.70
N ALA A 99 -0.38 -9.41 5.95
CA ALA A 99 -1.50 -8.99 5.13
C ALA A 99 -1.07 -8.32 3.81
N LEU A 100 0.12 -7.71 3.78
CA LEU A 100 0.73 -7.06 2.61
C LEU A 100 1.27 -8.09 1.61
#